data_AF-A0A2V6X966-F1
#
_entry.id   AF-A0A2V6X966-F1
#
_cell.length_a   1.000
_cell.length_b   1.000
_cell.length_c   1.000
_cell.angle_alpha   90.00
_cell.angle_beta   90.00
_cell.angle_gamma   90.00
#
_symmetry.space_group_name_H-M   'P 1'
#
loop_
_entity.id
_entity.type
_entity.pdbx_description
1 polymer ?
#
loop_
_entity_poly.entity_id
_entity_poly.type
_entity_poly.pdbx_seq_one_letter_code
_entity_poly.pdbx_strand_id
1 'polypeptide(L)'
;MNALTDRHRERLLGYALLAPVAIFLAGLVAYPFLSAIYLSLTEKIVGYPAHFVGLKNYSALLESGRFRIVAWNSAAFTVGSIVVKLVVGMAMALALHHVVRGNQFIRGILLLPWVIPTVVIALTWKWLMDLFRGLINVALIDVGVVRSGVHWLGDPTLAMVSVIMANVWRGFPFFGVSFLAAMQTVPQELYDAAAVDGAGGWHKFWQITLPSIKGVVAVVTLLSTIVTLNDFNIVYIMT
;
A
#
# COMPACT_ATOMS: atom_id res chain seq x y z
N MET A 1 44.51 30.17 -10.75
CA MET A 1 43.96 28.82 -10.51
C MET A 1 42.55 28.78 -11.10
N ASN A 2 42.34 28.01 -12.16
CA ASN A 2 41.16 28.09 -13.02
C ASN A 2 39.97 27.34 -12.40
N ALA A 3 38.94 28.07 -11.95
CA ALA A 3 37.70 27.53 -11.37
C ALA A 3 36.94 26.54 -12.30
N LEU A 4 37.24 26.54 -13.61
CA LEU A 4 36.68 25.60 -14.59
C LEU A 4 37.26 24.19 -14.46
N THR A 5 38.51 24.04 -14.01
CA THR A 5 39.19 22.75 -13.82
C THR A 5 38.69 22.04 -12.55
N ASP A 6 38.42 22.79 -11.48
CA ASP A 6 37.86 22.24 -10.24
C ASP A 6 36.45 21.68 -10.44
N ARG A 7 35.57 22.40 -11.16
CA ARG A 7 34.22 21.91 -11.48
C ARG A 7 34.22 20.62 -12.31
N HIS A 8 35.19 20.43 -13.20
CA HIS A 8 35.31 19.17 -13.96
C HIS A 8 35.78 18.02 -13.08
N ARG A 9 36.74 18.28 -12.18
CA ARG A 9 37.27 17.28 -11.26
C ARG A 9 36.22 16.85 -10.22
N GLU A 10 35.44 17.79 -9.71
CA GLU A 10 34.29 17.52 -8.83
C GLU A 10 33.20 16.69 -9.51
N ARG A 11 32.88 16.98 -10.79
CA ARG A 11 31.93 16.18 -11.57
C ARG A 11 32.43 14.76 -11.82
N LEU A 12 33.70 14.61 -12.19
CA LEU A 12 34.32 13.29 -12.40
C LEU A 12 34.36 12.47 -11.12
N LEU A 13 34.70 13.09 -9.99
CA LEU A 13 34.61 12.46 -8.66
C LEU A 13 33.17 12.09 -8.31
N GLY A 14 32.20 12.97 -8.57
CA GLY A 14 30.78 12.69 -8.38
C GLY A 14 30.31 11.47 -9.19
N TYR A 15 30.65 11.39 -10.48
CA TYR A 15 30.34 10.22 -11.30
C TYR A 15 31.07 8.96 -10.82
N ALA A 16 32.35 9.06 -10.44
CA ALA A 16 33.10 7.92 -9.92
C ALA A 16 32.50 7.37 -8.62
N LEU A 17 31.99 8.24 -7.74
CA LEU A 17 31.31 7.85 -6.50
C LEU A 17 29.92 7.24 -6.76
N LEU A 18 29.22 7.69 -7.80
CA LEU A 18 27.93 7.12 -8.20
C LEU A 18 28.06 5.82 -9.03
N ALA A 19 29.19 5.62 -9.70
CA ALA A 19 29.40 4.53 -10.63
C ALA A 19 29.14 3.13 -10.02
N PRO A 20 29.59 2.79 -8.79
CA PRO A 20 29.29 1.49 -8.19
C PRO A 20 27.79 1.24 -8.06
N VAL A 21 27.03 2.22 -7.54
CA VAL A 21 25.57 2.11 -7.40
C VAL A 21 24.90 2.02 -8.76
N ALA A 22 25.33 2.83 -9.73
CA ALA A 22 24.79 2.78 -11.09
C ALA A 22 25.02 1.42 -11.76
N ILE A 23 26.20 0.83 -11.60
CA ILE A 23 26.53 -0.51 -12.12
C ILE A 23 25.65 -1.57 -11.45
N PHE A 24 25.48 -1.51 -10.13
CA PHE A 24 24.58 -2.42 -9.41
C PHE A 24 23.13 -2.30 -9.88
N LEU A 25 22.62 -1.07 -10.04
CA LEU A 25 21.26 -0.85 -10.55
C LEU A 25 21.11 -1.33 -12.00
N ALA A 26 22.12 -1.12 -12.85
CA ALA A 26 22.11 -1.60 -14.22
C ALA A 26 22.07 -3.14 -14.29
N GLY A 27 22.91 -3.82 -13.52
CA GLY A 27 23.00 -5.29 -13.52
C GLY A 27 21.83 -5.99 -12.82
N LEU A 28 21.34 -5.46 -11.70
CA LEU A 28 20.34 -6.14 -10.87
C LEU A 28 18.90 -5.65 -11.09
N VAL A 29 18.70 -4.47 -11.68
CA VAL A 29 17.36 -3.92 -11.94
C VAL A 29 17.12 -3.78 -13.44
N ALA A 30 17.97 -3.04 -14.15
CA ALA A 30 17.73 -2.75 -15.57
C ALA A 30 17.84 -4.00 -16.45
N TYR A 31 18.87 -4.83 -16.25
CA TYR A 31 19.06 -6.06 -17.02
C TYR A 31 17.89 -7.05 -16.91
N PRO A 32 17.42 -7.48 -15.72
CA PRO A 32 16.28 -8.40 -15.62
C PRO A 32 14.98 -7.76 -16.13
N PHE A 33 14.80 -6.44 -15.95
CA PHE A 33 13.65 -5.73 -16.49
C PHE A 33 13.62 -5.74 -18.02
N LEU A 34 14.73 -5.39 -18.68
CA LEU A 34 14.85 -5.45 -20.14
C LEU A 34 14.72 -6.89 -20.65
N SER A 35 15.27 -7.86 -19.92
CA SER A 35 15.13 -9.27 -20.24
C SER A 35 13.67 -9.73 -20.14
N ALA A 36 12.91 -9.26 -19.15
CA ALA A 36 11.49 -9.56 -19.04
C ALA A 36 10.68 -8.97 -20.20
N ILE A 37 11.02 -7.76 -20.68
CA ILE A 37 10.42 -7.16 -21.88
C ILE A 37 10.76 -7.98 -23.12
N TYR A 38 12.01 -8.42 -23.27
CA TYR A 38 12.36 -9.28 -24.39
C TYR A 38 11.60 -10.62 -24.34
N LEU A 39 11.55 -11.24 -23.16
CA LEU A 39 10.85 -12.51 -22.96
C LEU A 39 9.35 -12.39 -23.21
N SER A 40 8.71 -11.26 -22.90
CA SER A 40 7.28 -11.06 -23.17
C SER A 40 6.95 -11.03 -24.67
N LEU A 41 7.95 -10.78 -25.53
CA LEU A 41 7.83 -10.84 -26.99
C LEU A 41 8.17 -12.23 -27.57
N THR A 42 8.46 -13.20 -26.70
CA THR A 42 8.81 -14.57 -27.07
C THR A 42 7.80 -15.58 -26.51
N GLU A 43 7.59 -16.66 -27.23
CA GLU A 43 7.03 -17.90 -26.70
C GLU A 43 8.15 -18.61 -25.94
N LYS A 44 8.20 -18.39 -24.63
CA LYS A 44 9.20 -18.97 -23.73
C LYS A 44 8.52 -19.92 -22.75
N ILE A 45 8.83 -21.20 -22.86
CA ILE A 45 8.50 -22.22 -21.86
C ILE A 45 9.77 -22.52 -21.06
N VAL A 46 9.62 -22.71 -19.74
CA VAL A 46 10.75 -23.08 -18.87
C VAL A 46 11.37 -24.38 -19.38
N GLY A 47 12.69 -24.39 -19.55
CA GLY A 47 13.42 -25.55 -20.08
C GLY A 47 13.50 -25.63 -21.61
N TYR A 48 12.82 -24.75 -22.35
CA TYR A 48 12.81 -24.72 -23.82
C TYR A 48 13.44 -23.44 -24.39
N PRO A 49 13.96 -23.46 -25.63
CA PRO A 49 14.44 -22.26 -26.31
C PRO A 49 13.30 -21.24 -26.50
N ALA A 50 13.65 -19.95 -26.54
CA ALA A 50 12.68 -18.89 -26.76
C ALA A 50 12.42 -18.71 -28.26
N HIS A 51 11.16 -18.65 -28.67
CA HIS A 51 10.79 -18.33 -30.06
C HIS A 51 10.19 -16.93 -30.12
N PHE A 52 10.70 -16.04 -30.98
CA PHE A 52 10.15 -14.69 -31.09
C PHE A 52 8.77 -14.69 -31.74
N VAL A 53 7.76 -14.16 -31.04
CA VAL A 53 6.36 -14.15 -31.48
C VAL A 53 5.78 -12.73 -31.54
N GLY A 54 6.57 -11.71 -31.25
CA GLY A 54 6.14 -10.31 -31.23
C GLY A 54 5.05 -10.08 -30.19
N LEU A 55 3.93 -9.46 -30.58
CA LEU A 55 2.85 -9.10 -29.66
C LEU A 55 1.79 -10.20 -29.45
N LYS A 56 1.97 -11.41 -30.00
CA LYS A 56 0.97 -12.50 -29.89
C LYS A 56 0.60 -12.86 -28.45
N ASN A 57 1.55 -12.78 -27.52
CA ASN A 57 1.29 -13.01 -26.10
C ASN A 57 0.27 -12.00 -25.53
N TYR A 58 0.35 -10.73 -25.95
CA TYR A 58 -0.55 -9.68 -25.49
C TYR A 58 -1.96 -9.84 -26.07
N SER A 59 -2.09 -10.17 -27.36
CA SER A 59 -3.41 -10.44 -27.96
C SER A 59 -4.09 -11.64 -27.31
N ALA A 60 -3.35 -12.74 -27.11
CA ALA A 60 -3.86 -13.93 -26.42
C ALA A 60 -4.29 -13.64 -24.97
N LEU A 61 -3.55 -12.78 -24.26
CA LEU A 61 -3.90 -12.36 -22.90
C LEU A 61 -5.21 -11.57 -22.87
N LEU A 62 -5.37 -10.59 -23.77
CA LEU A 62 -6.55 -9.73 -23.86
C LEU A 62 -7.83 -10.49 -24.26
N GLU A 63 -7.69 -11.53 -25.09
CA GLU A 63 -8.80 -12.42 -25.46
C GLU A 63 -9.16 -13.42 -24.36
N SER A 64 -8.29 -13.61 -23.36
CA SER A 64 -8.52 -14.62 -22.32
C SER A 64 -9.53 -14.15 -21.26
N GLY A 65 -10.61 -14.93 -21.07
CA GLY A 65 -11.59 -14.67 -20.02
C GLY A 65 -10.98 -14.70 -18.61
N ARG A 66 -9.94 -15.53 -18.40
CA ARG A 66 -9.22 -15.63 -17.12
C ARG A 66 -8.47 -14.34 -16.79
N PHE A 67 -7.81 -13.71 -17.76
CA PHE A 67 -7.10 -12.45 -17.52
C PHE A 67 -8.06 -11.36 -17.05
N ARG A 68 -9.24 -11.25 -17.67
CA ARG A 68 -10.25 -10.26 -17.25
C ARG A 68 -10.68 -10.42 -15.79
N ILE A 69 -10.86 -11.65 -15.33
CA ILE A 69 -11.22 -11.94 -13.94
C ILE A 69 -10.06 -11.55 -13.00
N VAL A 70 -8.83 -11.96 -13.32
CA VAL A 70 -7.66 -11.63 -12.52
C VAL A 70 -7.43 -10.12 -12.45
N ALA A 71 -7.51 -9.43 -13.60
CA ALA A 71 -7.35 -7.98 -13.67
C ALA A 71 -8.41 -7.25 -12.84
N TRP A 72 -9.68 -7.68 -12.91
CA TRP A 72 -10.74 -7.11 -12.09
C TRP A 72 -10.50 -7.36 -10.61
N ASN A 73 -10.15 -8.58 -10.21
CA ASN A 73 -9.88 -8.92 -8.82
C ASN A 73 -8.71 -8.11 -8.26
N SER A 74 -7.61 -7.97 -9.00
CA SER A 74 -6.47 -7.15 -8.62
C SER A 74 -6.83 -5.67 -8.49
N ALA A 75 -7.63 -5.13 -9.42
CA ALA A 75 -8.09 -3.75 -9.36
C ALA A 75 -9.03 -3.52 -8.16
N ALA A 76 -10.02 -4.39 -7.96
CA ALA A 76 -10.97 -4.32 -6.86
C ALA A 76 -10.26 -4.42 -5.50
N PHE A 77 -9.33 -5.37 -5.37
CA PHE A 77 -8.49 -5.53 -4.17
C PHE A 77 -7.66 -4.27 -3.90
N THR A 78 -6.98 -3.75 -4.91
CA THR A 78 -6.08 -2.60 -4.76
C THR A 78 -6.86 -1.33 -4.43
N VAL A 79 -7.87 -0.99 -5.22
CA VAL A 79 -8.68 0.22 -5.02
C VAL A 79 -9.43 0.16 -3.69
N GLY A 80 -10.07 -0.97 -3.39
CA GLY A 80 -10.79 -1.17 -2.13
C GLY A 80 -9.87 -1.00 -0.92
N SER A 81 -8.69 -1.65 -0.95
CA SER A 81 -7.71 -1.54 0.14
C SER A 81 -7.17 -0.12 0.30
N ILE A 82 -6.86 0.58 -0.80
CA ILE A 82 -6.30 1.93 -0.75
C ILE A 82 -7.31 2.94 -0.22
N VAL A 83 -8.56 2.89 -0.70
CA VAL A 83 -9.63 3.79 -0.24
C VAL A 83 -9.87 3.60 1.26
N VAL A 84 -9.98 2.35 1.73
CA VAL A 84 -10.23 2.10 3.15
C VAL A 84 -9.02 2.49 4.01
N LYS A 85 -7.79 2.18 3.59
CA LYS A 85 -6.57 2.63 4.30
C LYS A 85 -6.48 4.15 4.37
N LEU A 86 -6.84 4.86 3.30
CA LEU A 86 -6.88 6.32 3.29
C LEU A 86 -7.83 6.86 4.34
N VAL A 87 -9.06 6.36 4.37
CA VAL A 87 -10.10 6.79 5.32
C VAL A 87 -9.69 6.47 6.75
N VAL A 88 -9.33 5.20 7.03
CA VAL A 88 -8.98 4.75 8.38
C VAL A 88 -7.68 5.41 8.86
N GLY A 89 -6.69 5.54 7.99
CA GLY A 89 -5.44 6.24 8.28
C GLY A 89 -5.66 7.71 8.57
N MET A 90 -6.47 8.42 7.78
CA MET A 90 -6.83 9.82 8.04
C MET A 90 -7.57 9.98 9.37
N ALA A 91 -8.54 9.10 9.65
CA ALA A 91 -9.27 9.10 10.92
C ALA A 91 -8.33 8.89 12.11
N MET A 92 -7.39 7.93 12.00
CA MET A 92 -6.35 7.71 13.00
C MET A 92 -5.47 8.95 13.20
N ALA A 93 -5.05 9.59 12.12
CA ALA A 93 -4.21 10.79 12.18
C ALA A 93 -4.91 11.94 12.91
N LEU A 94 -6.18 12.22 12.55
CA LEU A 94 -6.99 13.25 13.18
C LEU A 94 -7.24 12.96 14.66
N ALA A 95 -7.55 11.71 15.01
CA ALA A 95 -7.76 11.30 16.40
C ALA A 95 -6.50 11.47 17.26
N LEU A 96 -5.32 11.25 16.69
CA LEU A 96 -4.04 11.35 17.41
C LEU A 96 -3.40 12.74 17.35
N HIS A 97 -3.90 13.64 16.50
CA HIS A 97 -3.32 14.96 16.28
C HIS A 97 -3.28 15.80 17.57
N HIS A 98 -4.31 15.71 18.40
CA HIS A 98 -4.43 16.46 19.65
C HIS A 98 -4.01 15.66 20.89
N VAL A 99 -3.54 14.42 20.74
CA VAL A 99 -3.14 13.58 21.88
C VAL A 99 -1.74 13.98 22.34
N VAL A 100 -1.64 14.61 23.51
CA VAL A 100 -0.37 15.10 24.06
C VAL A 100 0.30 14.05 24.96
N ARG A 101 -0.47 13.35 25.79
CA ARG A 101 0.06 12.41 26.79
C ARG A 101 -0.02 10.96 26.28
N GLY A 102 1.08 10.22 26.36
CA GLY A 102 1.14 8.82 25.92
C GLY A 102 1.16 8.61 24.40
N ASN A 103 1.28 9.68 23.60
CA ASN A 103 1.16 9.61 22.14
C ASN A 103 2.20 8.66 21.51
N GLN A 104 3.46 8.69 21.98
CA GLN A 104 4.51 7.82 21.46
C GLN A 104 4.22 6.33 21.72
N PHE A 105 3.64 6.00 22.88
CA PHE A 105 3.26 4.62 23.21
C PHE A 105 2.08 4.15 22.35
N ILE A 106 1.04 5.00 22.20
CA ILE A 106 -0.11 4.70 21.35
C ILE A 106 0.31 4.49 19.89
N ARG A 107 1.15 5.39 19.34
CA ARG A 107 1.72 5.23 18.00
C ARG A 107 2.51 3.93 17.86
N GLY A 108 3.31 3.57 18.87
CA GLY A 108 4.08 2.32 18.88
C GLY A 108 3.20 1.08 18.78
N ILE A 109 2.12 1.01 19.57
CA ILE A 109 1.16 -0.10 19.51
C ILE A 109 0.44 -0.13 18.16
N LEU A 110 -0.02 1.03 17.67
CA LEU A 110 -0.75 1.10 16.42
C LEU A 110 0.11 0.72 15.22
N LEU A 111 1.44 0.87 15.29
CA LEU A 111 2.37 0.46 14.23
C LEU A 111 2.65 -1.05 14.20
N LEU A 112 2.29 -1.81 15.24
CA LEU A 112 2.56 -3.26 15.30
C LEU A 112 2.08 -4.03 14.08
N PRO A 113 0.84 -3.83 13.56
CA PRO A 113 0.37 -4.55 12.38
C PRO A 113 1.25 -4.36 11.14
N TRP A 114 1.92 -3.22 11.01
CA TRP A 114 2.78 -2.91 9.86
C TRP A 114 4.12 -3.65 9.91
N VAL A 115 4.63 -3.94 11.10
CA VAL A 115 5.93 -4.61 11.32
C VAL A 115 5.81 -6.13 11.22
N ILE A 116 4.62 -6.69 11.45
CA ILE A 116 4.40 -8.14 11.42
C ILE A 116 4.56 -8.67 9.97
N PRO A 117 5.28 -9.80 9.77
CA PRO A 117 5.40 -10.41 8.44
C PRO A 117 4.05 -10.76 7.82
N THR A 118 3.88 -10.50 6.52
CA THR A 118 2.61 -10.71 5.78
C THR A 118 2.05 -12.12 5.96
N VAL A 119 2.91 -13.13 5.97
CA VAL A 119 2.51 -14.54 6.13
C VAL A 119 1.82 -14.77 7.47
N VAL A 120 2.36 -14.21 8.55
CA VAL A 120 1.80 -14.32 9.90
C VAL A 120 0.43 -13.63 9.96
N ILE A 121 0.31 -12.46 9.34
CA ILE A 121 -0.96 -11.73 9.25
C ILE A 121 -1.98 -12.57 8.49
N ALA A 122 -1.62 -13.10 7.33
CA ALA A 122 -2.52 -13.88 6.48
C ALA A 122 -3.02 -15.16 7.19
N LEU A 123 -2.12 -15.90 7.86
CA LEU A 123 -2.49 -17.07 8.65
C LEU A 123 -3.39 -16.72 9.84
N THR A 124 -3.10 -15.61 10.52
CA THR A 124 -3.90 -15.13 11.65
C THR A 124 -5.31 -14.78 11.19
N TRP A 125 -5.44 -13.99 10.12
CA TRP A 125 -6.74 -13.61 9.57
C TRP A 125 -7.50 -14.81 9.01
N LYS A 126 -6.81 -15.76 8.35
CA LYS A 126 -7.42 -17.02 7.90
C LYS A 126 -8.01 -17.81 9.06
N TRP A 127 -7.30 -17.90 10.18
CA TRP A 127 -7.81 -18.57 11.39
C TRP A 127 -8.96 -17.79 12.04
N LEU A 128 -8.86 -16.47 12.16
CA LEU A 128 -9.93 -15.62 12.71
C LEU A 128 -11.25 -15.74 11.92
N MET A 129 -11.14 -15.99 10.62
CA MET A 129 -12.24 -16.13 9.66
C MET A 129 -12.64 -17.59 9.39
N ASP A 130 -12.08 -18.54 10.15
CA ASP A 130 -12.49 -19.93 10.04
C ASP A 130 -13.99 -20.09 10.33
N LEU A 131 -14.64 -20.97 9.57
CA LEU A 131 -16.08 -21.17 9.67
C LEU A 131 -16.51 -21.70 11.04
N PHE A 132 -15.80 -22.70 11.56
CA PHE A 132 -16.25 -23.46 12.73
C PHE A 132 -15.66 -22.94 14.02
N ARG A 133 -14.42 -22.43 13.98
CA ARG A 133 -13.64 -22.04 15.17
C ARG A 133 -13.07 -20.62 15.07
N GLY A 134 -13.44 -19.86 14.04
CA GLY A 134 -12.98 -18.49 13.85
C GLY A 134 -13.58 -17.55 14.89
N LEU A 135 -12.71 -16.77 15.54
CA LEU A 135 -13.12 -15.82 16.57
C LEU A 135 -14.14 -14.79 16.08
N ILE A 136 -14.07 -14.39 14.80
CA ILE A 136 -15.02 -13.45 14.20
C ILE A 136 -16.43 -14.05 14.17
N ASN A 137 -16.55 -15.31 13.75
CA ASN A 137 -17.85 -15.99 13.71
C ASN A 137 -18.42 -16.21 15.11
N VAL A 138 -17.58 -16.64 16.07
CA VAL A 138 -17.99 -16.80 17.48
C VAL A 138 -18.53 -15.48 18.02
N ALA A 139 -17.78 -14.38 17.87
CA ALA A 139 -18.19 -13.07 18.37
C ALA A 139 -19.50 -12.56 17.72
N LEU A 140 -19.70 -12.79 16.41
CA LEU A 140 -20.91 -12.35 15.72
C LEU A 140 -22.16 -13.16 16.12
N ILE A 141 -21.99 -14.44 16.43
CA ILE A 141 -23.07 -15.30 16.94
C ILE A 141 -23.42 -14.90 18.37
N ASP A 142 -22.42 -14.71 19.24
CA ASP A 142 -22.60 -14.37 20.65
C ASP A 142 -23.33 -13.02 20.83
N VAL A 143 -23.02 -12.02 19.99
CA VAL A 143 -23.69 -10.71 20.00
C VAL A 143 -25.06 -10.75 19.29
N GLY A 144 -25.41 -11.89 18.65
CA GLY A 144 -26.69 -12.08 17.98
C GLY A 144 -26.81 -11.41 16.61
N VAL A 145 -25.69 -11.01 16.00
CA VAL A 145 -25.67 -10.38 14.66
C VAL A 145 -26.01 -11.40 13.58
N VAL A 146 -25.54 -12.64 13.73
CA VAL A 146 -25.82 -13.75 12.82
C VAL A 146 -26.28 -14.99 13.59
N ARG A 147 -27.14 -15.81 12.96
CA ARG A 147 -27.66 -17.05 13.57
C ARG A 147 -26.75 -18.26 13.37
N SER A 148 -25.86 -18.21 12.38
CA SER A 148 -24.94 -19.28 12.00
C SER A 148 -23.64 -18.69 11.47
N GLY A 149 -22.55 -19.47 11.51
CA GLY A 149 -21.24 -19.04 11.04
C GLY A 149 -21.26 -18.60 9.57
N VAL A 150 -20.54 -17.51 9.29
CA VAL A 150 -20.38 -16.95 7.94
C VAL A 150 -19.19 -17.63 7.27
N HIS A 151 -19.37 -18.09 6.03
CA HIS A 151 -18.30 -18.67 5.20
C HIS A 151 -17.45 -17.57 4.55
N TRP A 152 -16.70 -16.82 5.36
CA TRP A 152 -15.90 -15.66 4.92
C TRP A 152 -15.01 -15.92 3.70
N LEU A 153 -14.35 -17.08 3.68
CA LEU A 153 -13.41 -17.46 2.62
C LEU A 153 -14.03 -18.42 1.59
N GLY A 154 -15.26 -18.89 1.84
CA GLY A 154 -15.96 -19.83 0.94
C GLY A 154 -16.80 -19.14 -0.13
N ASP A 155 -17.18 -17.87 0.07
CA ASP A 155 -17.84 -17.04 -0.94
C ASP A 155 -16.81 -16.08 -1.59
N PRO A 156 -16.76 -15.94 -2.93
CA PRO A 156 -15.79 -15.08 -3.61
C PRO A 156 -15.87 -13.60 -3.22
N THR A 157 -17.07 -13.09 -2.94
CA THR A 157 -17.27 -11.68 -2.55
C THR A 157 -16.77 -11.45 -1.13
N LEU A 158 -17.15 -12.33 -0.20
CA LEU A 158 -16.67 -12.27 1.17
C LEU A 158 -15.16 -12.53 1.26
N ALA A 159 -14.60 -13.38 0.42
CA ALA A 159 -13.17 -13.62 0.36
C ALA A 159 -12.42 -12.35 -0.05
N MET A 160 -12.90 -11.63 -1.06
CA MET A 160 -12.33 -10.33 -1.46
C MET A 160 -12.38 -9.32 -0.31
N VAL A 161 -13.54 -9.18 0.35
CA VAL A 161 -13.70 -8.28 1.51
C VAL A 161 -12.76 -8.69 2.65
N SER A 162 -12.61 -9.98 2.90
CA SER A 162 -11.75 -10.54 3.94
C SER A 162 -10.28 -10.21 3.73
N VAL A 163 -9.79 -10.39 2.50
CA VAL A 163 -8.40 -10.07 2.16
C VAL A 163 -8.16 -8.55 2.17
N ILE A 164 -9.14 -7.73 1.75
CA ILE A 164 -9.09 -6.27 1.90
C ILE A 164 -8.99 -5.89 3.38
N MET A 165 -9.81 -6.48 4.27
CA MET A 165 -9.77 -6.18 5.71
C MET A 165 -8.41 -6.51 6.33
N ALA A 166 -7.85 -7.68 6.02
CA ALA A 166 -6.52 -8.06 6.49
C ALA A 166 -5.43 -7.12 5.97
N ASN A 167 -5.52 -6.73 4.70
CA ASN A 167 -4.58 -5.80 4.06
C ASN A 167 -4.68 -4.37 4.65
N VAL A 168 -5.90 -3.90 4.90
CA VAL A 168 -6.17 -2.62 5.56
C VAL A 168 -5.61 -2.62 6.97
N TRP A 169 -5.91 -3.64 7.78
CA TRP A 169 -5.43 -3.75 9.16
C TRP A 169 -3.89 -3.67 9.24
N ARG A 170 -3.20 -4.33 8.32
CA ARG A 170 -1.74 -4.23 8.17
C ARG A 170 -1.27 -2.83 7.73
N GLY A 171 -1.99 -2.21 6.81
CA GLY A 171 -1.52 -1.03 6.07
C GLY A 171 -1.92 0.33 6.65
N PHE A 172 -3.06 0.44 7.32
CA PHE A 172 -3.57 1.71 7.83
C PHE A 172 -2.61 2.43 8.81
N PRO A 173 -1.77 1.73 9.63
CA PRO A 173 -0.86 2.42 10.54
C PRO A 173 0.17 3.29 9.81
N PHE A 174 0.67 2.81 8.67
CA PHE A 174 1.57 3.58 7.82
C PHE A 174 0.91 4.88 7.33
N PHE A 175 -0.34 4.80 6.86
CA PHE A 175 -1.11 5.98 6.45
C PHE A 175 -1.28 6.96 7.59
N GLY A 176 -1.80 6.50 8.73
CA GLY A 176 -2.12 7.39 9.83
C GLY A 176 -0.88 8.03 10.46
N VAL A 177 0.24 7.32 10.59
CA VAL A 177 1.48 7.91 11.12
C VAL A 177 2.08 8.91 10.13
N SER A 178 2.10 8.60 8.84
CA SER A 178 2.58 9.55 7.82
C SER A 178 1.72 10.81 7.74
N PHE A 179 0.40 10.67 7.80
CA PHE A 179 -0.51 11.82 7.78
C PHE A 179 -0.39 12.64 9.05
N LEU A 180 -0.27 12.00 10.21
CA LEU A 180 -0.08 12.67 11.49
C LEU A 180 1.23 13.47 11.49
N ALA A 181 2.33 12.88 11.02
CA ALA A 181 3.61 13.58 10.90
C ALA A 181 3.51 14.81 9.99
N ALA A 182 2.77 14.71 8.88
CA ALA A 182 2.53 15.84 7.99
C ALA A 182 1.63 16.92 8.60
N MET A 183 0.59 16.53 9.34
CA MET A 183 -0.29 17.49 10.03
C MET A 183 0.48 18.30 11.08
N GLN A 184 1.47 17.67 11.74
CA GLN A 184 2.31 18.32 12.75
C GLN A 184 3.24 19.40 12.18
N THR A 185 3.45 19.45 10.85
CA THR A 185 4.23 20.52 10.21
C THR A 185 3.37 21.72 9.79
N VAL A 186 2.04 21.64 9.94
CA VAL A 186 1.13 22.73 9.58
C VAL A 186 1.18 23.81 10.66
N PRO A 187 1.44 25.09 10.31
CA PRO A 187 1.50 26.18 11.30
C PRO A 187 0.19 26.31 12.09
N GLN A 188 0.31 26.42 13.42
CA GLN A 188 -0.84 26.57 14.32
C GLN A 188 -1.64 27.86 14.02
N GLU A 189 -0.95 28.91 13.59
CA GLU A 189 -1.53 30.22 13.25
C GLU A 189 -2.67 30.14 12.23
N LEU A 190 -2.61 29.20 11.27
CA LEU A 190 -3.68 28.98 10.29
C LEU A 190 -4.96 28.49 10.97
N TYR A 191 -4.84 27.59 11.94
CA TYR A 191 -5.97 27.05 12.69
C TYR A 191 -6.57 28.08 13.65
N ASP A 192 -5.75 28.95 14.21
CA ASP A 192 -6.15 30.00 15.13
C ASP A 192 -6.85 31.14 14.39
N ALA A 193 -6.31 31.58 13.23
CA ALA A 193 -6.96 32.56 12.36
C ALA A 193 -8.36 32.09 11.92
N ALA A 194 -8.45 30.83 11.47
CA ALA A 194 -9.75 30.24 11.12
C ALA A 194 -10.69 30.09 12.33
N ALA A 195 -10.18 29.97 13.56
CA ALA A 195 -11.02 29.97 14.75
C ALA A 195 -11.65 31.34 15.00
N VAL A 196 -10.88 32.42 14.79
CA VAL A 196 -11.36 33.81 14.90
C VAL A 196 -12.45 34.10 13.86
N ASP A 197 -12.30 33.56 12.65
CA ASP A 197 -13.30 33.66 11.57
C ASP A 197 -14.53 32.74 11.78
N GLY A 198 -14.61 32.02 12.92
CA GLY A 198 -15.75 31.16 13.25
C GLY A 198 -15.80 29.83 12.47
N ALA A 199 -14.70 29.43 11.82
CA ALA A 199 -14.67 28.19 11.05
C ALA A 199 -14.72 26.95 11.96
N GLY A 200 -15.70 26.07 11.72
CA GLY A 200 -15.82 24.78 12.41
C GLY A 200 -14.78 23.74 11.97
N GLY A 201 -14.66 22.65 12.73
CA GLY A 201 -13.66 21.59 12.47
C GLY A 201 -13.71 20.98 11.07
N TRP A 202 -14.92 20.82 10.51
CA TRP A 202 -15.09 20.35 9.12
C TRP A 202 -14.46 21.32 8.11
N HIS A 203 -14.67 22.62 8.30
CA HIS A 203 -14.11 23.64 7.42
C HIS A 203 -12.59 23.70 7.55
N LYS A 204 -12.06 23.66 8.78
CA LYS A 204 -10.61 23.59 9.04
C LYS A 204 -9.96 22.37 8.38
N PHE A 205 -10.60 21.20 8.45
CA PHE A 205 -10.08 20.00 7.80
C PHE A 205 -9.98 20.15 6.28
N TRP A 206 -11.05 20.56 5.61
CA TRP A 206 -11.09 20.62 4.15
C TRP A 206 -10.32 21.81 3.56
N GLN A 207 -10.23 22.93 4.27
CA GLN A 207 -9.61 24.16 3.76
C GLN A 207 -8.16 24.35 4.22
N ILE A 208 -7.78 23.76 5.36
CA ILE A 208 -6.44 23.93 5.93
C ILE A 208 -5.72 22.59 5.94
N THR A 209 -6.19 21.63 6.75
CA THR A 209 -5.45 20.39 7.00
C THR A 209 -5.19 19.60 5.72
N LEU A 210 -6.23 19.22 4.99
CA LEU A 210 -6.11 18.35 3.82
C LEU A 210 -5.32 19.01 2.68
N PRO A 211 -5.55 20.30 2.31
CA PRO A 211 -4.73 20.98 1.33
C PRO A 211 -3.26 21.11 1.72
N SER A 212 -2.96 21.34 3.01
CA SER A 212 -1.58 21.44 3.50
C SER A 212 -0.81 20.13 3.41
N ILE A 213 -1.47 18.98 3.61
CA ILE A 213 -0.81 17.66 3.59
C ILE A 213 -1.00 16.89 2.27
N LYS A 214 -1.66 17.47 1.26
CA LYS A 214 -2.01 16.77 0.01
C LYS A 214 -0.82 16.11 -0.70
N GLY A 215 0.37 16.71 -0.60
CA GLY A 215 1.61 16.15 -1.15
C GLY A 215 1.99 14.84 -0.48
N VAL A 216 1.89 14.78 0.85
CA VAL A 216 2.15 13.55 1.62
C VAL A 216 1.05 12.52 1.35
N VAL A 217 -0.22 12.94 1.29
CA VAL A 217 -1.34 12.05 0.92
C VAL A 217 -1.09 11.40 -0.43
N ALA A 218 -0.68 12.17 -1.44
CA ALA A 218 -0.37 11.64 -2.78
C ALA A 218 0.78 10.63 -2.75
N VAL A 219 1.90 10.96 -2.08
CA VAL A 219 3.08 10.09 -2.00
C VAL A 219 2.76 8.78 -1.27
N VAL A 220 2.11 8.85 -0.11
CA VAL A 220 1.73 7.66 0.69
C VAL A 220 0.77 6.77 -0.09
N THR A 221 -0.23 7.37 -0.74
CA THR A 221 -1.20 6.64 -1.57
C THR A 221 -0.52 5.95 -2.74
N LEU A 222 0.36 6.66 -3.45
CA LEU A 222 1.09 6.13 -4.60
C LEU A 222 1.98 4.94 -4.19
N LEU A 223 2.81 5.13 -3.16
CA LEU A 223 3.69 4.08 -2.65
C LEU A 223 2.88 2.87 -2.16
N SER A 224 1.80 3.11 -1.43
CA SER A 224 0.95 2.02 -0.96
C SER A 224 0.22 1.31 -2.11
N THR A 225 -0.15 2.03 -3.17
CA THR A 225 -0.78 1.43 -4.36
C THR A 225 0.20 0.46 -5.03
N ILE A 226 1.45 0.86 -5.22
CA ILE A 226 2.51 0.01 -5.80
C ILE A 226 2.67 -1.27 -4.96
N VAL A 227 2.78 -1.14 -3.64
CA VAL A 227 2.95 -2.29 -2.73
C VAL A 227 1.71 -3.19 -2.71
N THR A 228 0.52 -2.61 -2.63
CA THR A 228 -0.74 -3.35 -2.53
C THR A 228 -1.04 -4.10 -3.83
N LEU A 229 -0.78 -3.49 -4.99
CA LEU A 229 -0.97 -4.14 -6.28
C LEU A 229 -0.05 -5.37 -6.45
N ASN A 230 1.12 -5.36 -5.82
CA ASN A 230 2.08 -6.47 -5.82
C ASN A 230 1.91 -7.43 -4.64
N ASP A 231 0.89 -7.28 -3.78
CA ASP A 231 0.72 -8.08 -2.56
C ASP A 231 0.07 -9.45 -2.83
N PHE A 232 0.82 -10.33 -3.49
CA PHE A 232 0.38 -11.69 -3.80
C PHE A 232 0.19 -12.56 -2.54
N ASN A 233 1.07 -12.41 -1.55
CA ASN A 233 1.16 -13.32 -0.42
C ASN A 233 -0.12 -13.34 0.43
N ILE A 234 -0.71 -12.17 0.69
CA ILE A 234 -1.91 -12.10 1.54
C ILE A 234 -3.10 -12.78 0.88
N VAL A 235 -3.29 -12.59 -0.43
CA VAL A 235 -4.34 -13.23 -1.21
C VAL A 235 -4.12 -14.74 -1.23
N TYR A 236 -2.95 -15.20 -1.68
CA TYR A 236 -2.63 -16.61 -1.88
C TYR A 236 -2.70 -17.47 -0.61
N ILE A 237 -2.35 -16.90 0.55
CA ILE A 237 -2.37 -17.67 1.80
C ILE A 237 -3.79 -17.76 2.37
N MET A 238 -4.56 -16.68 2.26
CA MET A 238 -5.93 -16.64 2.79
C MET A 238 -6.90 -17.43 1.93
N THR A 239 -6.80 -17.32 0.59
CA THR A 239 -7.71 -17.94 -0.38
C THR A 239 -7.06 -19.13 -1.06
#